data_AF-A0A0F6REX8-F1
#
_entry.id   AF-A0A0F6REX8-F1
#
_cell.length_a   1.000
_cell.length_b   1.000
_cell.length_c   1.000
_cell.angle_alpha   90.00
_cell.angle_beta   90.00
_cell.angle_gamma   90.00
#
_symmetry.space_group_name_H-M   'P 1'
#
loop_
_entity.id
_entity.type
_entity.pdbx_description
1 polymer ?
#
loop_
_entity_poly.entity_id
_entity_poly.type
_entity_poly.pdbx_seq_one_letter_code
_entity_poly.pdbx_strand_id
1 'polypeptide(L)'
;MNTAQHSPVIVTGKLVVRTINGRNGAFNVGLLETDIGSFSVKDRELEQYSAGTYEGQFVIGRIFMHSWSYGANSGSEIRVRLDAMNIASNTELTPDEERKLLPPVNDPLEEETPKEPVSERPFPEKTKSAPAAKAPETKGKKRLQFTLPTPAEQESGDQTLFGPLWPLANIVKLDATVPRQILRQQKARLTQLGYDFSAQEQHFIKSGVPAVAAQY
;
A
#
# COMPACT_ATOMS: atom_id res chain seq x y z
N MET A 1 -5.25 29.09 -20.52
CA MET A 1 -4.67 27.78 -20.15
C MET A 1 -3.41 28.07 -19.37
N ASN A 2 -3.39 27.80 -18.06
CA ASN A 2 -2.31 28.23 -17.18
C ASN A 2 -1.22 27.15 -17.17
N THR A 3 -0.32 27.16 -18.15
CA THR A 3 0.91 26.34 -18.12
C THR A 3 1.96 27.08 -17.29
N ALA A 4 1.74 27.14 -15.98
CA ALA A 4 2.79 27.58 -15.06
C ALA A 4 3.84 26.45 -15.00
N GLN A 5 5.02 26.70 -15.58
CA GLN A 5 6.21 25.90 -15.30
C GLN A 5 6.53 26.07 -13.81
N HIS A 6 6.04 25.18 -12.97
CA HIS A 6 6.48 25.11 -11.59
C HIS A 6 7.83 24.40 -11.57
N SER A 7 8.87 25.12 -11.15
CA SER A 7 10.14 24.48 -10.80
C SER A 7 9.87 23.47 -9.67
N PRO A 8 10.39 22.24 -9.77
CA PRO A 8 10.21 21.24 -8.73
C PRO A 8 10.80 21.74 -7.41
N VAL A 9 10.02 21.64 -6.33
CA VAL A 9 10.51 21.98 -4.98
C VAL A 9 11.19 20.74 -4.42
N ILE A 10 12.51 20.80 -4.27
CA ILE A 10 13.31 19.68 -3.78
C ILE A 10 13.67 19.97 -2.32
N VAL A 11 13.37 19.03 -1.44
CA VAL A 11 13.69 19.12 -0.01
C VAL A 11 14.55 17.94 0.41
N THR A 12 15.54 18.20 1.25
CA THR A 12 16.28 17.16 1.96
C THR A 12 15.56 16.84 3.26
N GLY A 13 15.54 15.56 3.63
CA GLY A 13 14.93 15.17 4.88
C GLY A 13 14.98 13.67 5.15
N LYS A 14 14.13 13.26 6.07
CA LYS A 14 13.95 11.88 6.53
C LYS A 14 12.51 11.45 6.32
N LEU A 15 12.30 10.41 5.53
CA LEU A 15 11.02 9.75 5.32
C LEU A 15 10.95 8.50 6.21
N VAL A 16 10.11 8.56 7.24
CA VAL A 16 9.82 7.42 8.11
C VAL A 16 8.64 6.66 7.52
N VAL A 17 8.87 5.47 6.97
CA VAL A 17 7.81 4.60 6.45
C VAL A 17 7.42 3.57 7.49
N ARG A 18 6.12 3.46 7.75
CA ARG A 18 5.53 2.47 8.65
C ARG A 18 4.46 1.68 7.92
N THR A 19 4.47 0.38 8.16
CA THR A 19 3.40 -0.52 7.73
C THR A 19 2.30 -0.56 8.80
N ILE A 20 1.08 -0.20 8.43
CA ILE A 20 -0.13 -0.27 9.26
C ILE A 20 -1.01 -1.39 8.73
N ASN A 21 -1.57 -2.19 9.63
CA ASN A 21 -2.53 -3.24 9.27
C ASN A 21 -3.94 -2.65 9.23
N GLY A 22 -4.46 -2.44 8.02
CA GLY A 22 -5.83 -2.02 7.78
C GLY A 22 -6.79 -3.18 7.59
N ARG A 23 -8.07 -2.86 7.45
CA ARG A 23 -9.13 -3.83 7.14
C ARG A 23 -8.89 -4.54 5.81
N ASN A 24 -8.27 -3.86 4.85
CA ASN A 24 -7.98 -4.38 3.50
C ASN A 24 -6.54 -4.88 3.36
N GLY A 25 -5.87 -5.16 4.48
CA GLY A 25 -4.49 -5.64 4.52
C GLY A 25 -3.49 -4.57 4.97
N ALA A 26 -2.22 -4.98 5.01
CA ALA A 26 -1.12 -4.10 5.36
C ALA A 26 -0.96 -2.98 4.32
N PHE A 27 -0.71 -1.76 4.78
CA PHE A 27 -0.46 -0.59 3.95
C PHE A 27 0.66 0.26 4.51
N ASN A 28 1.39 0.92 3.62
CA ASN A 28 2.46 1.82 4.04
C ASN A 28 1.99 3.27 4.13
N VAL A 29 2.38 3.92 5.23
CA VAL A 29 2.29 5.37 5.43
C VAL A 29 3.66 5.93 5.72
N GLY A 30 3.88 7.17 5.35
CA GLY A 30 5.13 7.88 5.58
C GLY A 30 4.92 9.14 6.39
N LEU A 31 5.92 9.50 7.19
CA LEU A 31 6.09 10.84 7.71
C LEU A 31 7.38 11.40 7.14
N LEU A 32 7.26 12.45 6.33
CA LEU A 32 8.39 13.19 5.80
C LEU A 32 8.75 14.31 6.77
N GLU A 33 9.92 14.22 7.39
CA GLU A 33 10.49 15.23 8.25
C GLU A 33 11.55 16.02 7.51
N THR A 34 11.38 17.34 7.45
CA THR A 34 12.26 18.26 6.74
C THR A 34 12.43 19.53 7.57
N ASP A 35 13.41 20.36 7.23
CA ASP A 35 13.63 21.65 7.90
C ASP A 35 12.45 22.62 7.75
N ILE A 36 11.62 22.44 6.72
CA ILE A 36 10.42 23.24 6.48
C ILE A 36 9.20 22.73 7.26
N GLY A 37 9.28 21.55 7.88
CA GLY A 37 8.21 20.94 8.66
C GLY A 37 8.06 19.44 8.44
N SER A 38 7.05 18.86 9.11
CA SER A 38 6.69 17.45 9.01
C SER A 38 5.38 17.29 8.23
N PHE A 39 5.37 16.36 7.26
CA PHE A 39 4.23 16.12 6.37
C PHE A 39 3.87 14.64 6.32
N SER A 40 2.57 14.35 6.28
CA SER A 40 2.08 12.99 6.09
C SER A 40 2.14 12.60 4.62
N VAL A 41 2.80 11.49 4.33
CA VAL A 41 2.95 10.93 2.98
C VAL A 41 2.10 9.68 2.90
N LYS A 42 1.11 9.69 2.01
CA LYS A 42 0.27 8.53 1.72
C LYS A 42 0.24 8.26 0.23
N ASP A 43 1.39 8.26 -0.43
CA ASP A 43 1.47 8.03 -1.88
C ASP A 43 1.46 6.54 -2.22
N ARG A 44 1.11 6.21 -3.48
CA ARG A 44 1.04 4.81 -3.94
C ARG A 44 2.42 4.16 -3.99
N GLU A 45 3.44 4.96 -4.27
CA GLU A 45 4.84 4.53 -4.36
C GLU A 45 5.36 3.95 -3.04
N LEU A 46 4.87 4.47 -1.90
CA LEU A 46 5.27 3.98 -0.57
C LEU A 46 4.95 2.51 -0.36
N GLU A 47 3.96 1.95 -1.06
CA GLU A 47 3.59 0.53 -0.92
C GLU A 47 4.75 -0.39 -1.31
N GLN A 48 5.67 0.05 -2.17
CA GLN A 48 6.83 -0.72 -2.62
C GLN A 48 7.92 -0.80 -1.53
N TYR A 49 8.02 0.22 -0.67
CA TYR A 49 9.04 0.34 0.37
C TYR A 49 8.79 -0.60 1.55
N SER A 50 9.84 -0.95 2.29
CA SER A 50 9.71 -1.64 3.58
C SER A 50 9.48 -0.63 4.72
N ALA A 51 9.02 -1.11 5.87
CA ALA A 51 9.01 -0.26 7.06
C ALA A 51 10.45 0.08 7.44
N GLY A 52 10.75 1.36 7.61
CA GLY A 52 12.11 1.83 7.80
C GLY A 52 12.22 3.35 7.75
N THR A 53 13.41 3.83 8.03
CA THR A 53 13.80 5.22 7.86
C THR A 53 14.58 5.38 6.56
N TYR A 54 14.17 6.33 5.74
CA TYR A 54 14.84 6.64 4.47
C TYR A 54 15.26 8.10 4.46
N GLU A 55 16.56 8.36 4.38
CA GLU A 55 17.10 9.71 4.26
C GLU A 55 17.46 10.00 2.82
N GLY A 56 17.17 11.21 2.35
CA GLY A 56 17.38 11.56 0.96
C GLY A 56 16.80 12.89 0.53
N GLN A 57 16.65 13.04 -0.78
CA GLN A 57 16.01 14.17 -1.42
C GLN A 57 14.63 13.78 -1.93
N PHE A 58 13.65 14.63 -1.63
CA PHE A 58 12.25 14.41 -1.98
C PHE A 58 11.76 15.57 -2.85
N VAL A 59 11.19 15.25 -4.00
CA VAL A 59 10.59 16.22 -4.91
C VAL A 59 9.13 16.39 -4.53
N ILE A 60 8.80 17.55 -3.97
CA ILE A 60 7.44 17.90 -3.57
C ILE A 60 6.65 18.29 -4.81
N GLY A 61 5.62 17.50 -5.13
CA GLY A 61 4.66 17.84 -6.17
C GLY A 61 3.55 18.76 -5.65
N ARG A 62 3.01 18.46 -4.47
CA ARG A 62 1.97 19.29 -3.83
C ARG A 62 1.90 19.08 -2.33
N ILE A 63 1.83 20.18 -1.57
CA ILE A 63 1.40 20.18 -0.17
C ILE A 63 -0.08 20.60 -0.14
N PHE A 64 -0.91 19.86 0.59
CA PHE A 64 -2.33 20.14 0.70
C PHE A 64 -2.87 19.69 2.06
N MET A 65 -3.84 20.43 2.57
CA MET A 65 -4.57 20.03 3.77
C MET A 65 -5.63 19.01 3.38
N HIS A 66 -5.60 17.85 4.00
CA HIS A 66 -6.59 16.80 3.83
C HIS A 66 -7.48 16.74 5.07
N SER A 67 -8.73 17.17 4.93
CA SER A 67 -9.75 17.05 5.96
C SER A 67 -10.62 15.82 5.72
N TRP A 68 -10.85 15.03 6.75
CA TRP A 68 -11.78 13.90 6.73
C TRP A 68 -12.81 14.04 7.85
N SER A 69 -14.00 13.49 7.61
CA SER A 69 -15.06 13.43 8.61
C SER A 69 -15.71 12.05 8.58
N TYR A 70 -15.87 11.45 9.75
CA TYR A 70 -16.54 10.16 9.93
C TYR A 70 -17.48 10.23 11.13
N GLY A 71 -18.79 10.15 10.86
CA GLY A 71 -19.81 10.36 11.89
C GLY A 71 -19.69 11.75 12.51
N ALA A 72 -19.60 11.81 13.84
CA ALA A 72 -19.37 13.04 14.60
C ALA A 72 -17.88 13.48 14.65
N ASN A 73 -16.95 12.64 14.18
CA ASN A 73 -15.52 12.95 14.21
C ASN A 73 -15.09 13.66 12.94
N SER A 74 -14.23 14.67 13.07
CA SER A 74 -13.53 15.29 11.95
C SER A 74 -12.07 15.52 12.31
N GLY A 75 -11.20 15.41 11.31
CA GLY A 75 -9.76 15.60 11.46
C GLY A 75 -9.20 16.28 10.22
N SER A 76 -8.10 17.01 10.40
CA SER A 76 -7.34 17.59 9.29
C SER A 76 -5.86 17.25 9.45
N GLU A 77 -5.21 16.95 8.34
CA GLU A 77 -3.82 16.54 8.28
C GLU A 77 -3.14 17.24 7.11
N ILE A 78 -1.91 17.72 7.30
CA ILE A 78 -1.11 18.28 6.21
C ILE A 78 -0.44 17.13 5.48
N ARG A 79 -0.83 16.93 4.22
CA ARG A 79 -0.28 15.88 3.37
C ARG A 79 0.59 16.46 2.28
N VAL A 80 1.59 15.69 1.89
CA VAL A 80 2.42 15.97 0.74
C VAL A 80 2.29 14.83 -0.26
N ARG A 81 2.14 15.19 -1.54
CA ARG A 81 2.39 14.28 -2.67
C ARG A 81 3.81 14.50 -3.15
N LEU A 82 4.55 13.42 -3.24
CA LEU A 82 5.89 13.37 -3.79
C LEU A 82 5.82 12.96 -5.26
N ASP A 83 6.51 13.72 -6.11
CA ASP A 83 6.61 13.40 -7.54
C ASP A 83 7.80 12.47 -7.82
N ALA A 84 8.85 12.56 -6.99
CA ALA A 84 10.01 11.69 -7.06
C ALA A 84 10.73 11.63 -5.70
N MET A 85 11.44 10.53 -5.46
CA MET A 85 12.25 10.31 -4.27
C MET A 85 13.65 9.85 -4.68
N ASN A 86 14.68 10.36 -4.03
CA ASN A 86 16.05 9.90 -4.17
C ASN A 86 16.57 9.55 -2.78
N ILE A 87 16.65 8.25 -2.50
CA ILE A 87 17.07 7.73 -1.20
C ILE A 87 18.60 7.63 -1.17
N ALA A 88 19.24 8.36 -0.26
CA ALA A 88 20.68 8.27 -0.03
C ALA A 88 21.01 7.12 0.93
N SER A 89 20.27 7.02 2.04
CA SER A 89 20.52 6.05 3.11
C SER A 89 19.23 5.38 3.57
N ASN A 90 19.30 4.09 3.87
CA ASN A 90 18.22 3.32 4.50
C ASN A 90 18.67 2.80 5.87
N THR A 91 17.83 3.02 6.89
CA THR A 91 18.05 2.57 8.27
C THR A 91 16.80 1.82 8.73
N GLU A 92 16.96 0.80 9.57
CA GLU A 92 15.83 0.11 10.19
C GLU A 92 15.00 1.07 11.05
N LEU A 93 13.71 0.75 11.22
CA LEU A 93 12.78 1.62 11.93
C LEU A 93 13.09 1.63 13.44
N THR A 94 13.52 2.77 13.96
CA THR A 94 13.73 2.96 15.40
C THR A 94 12.36 3.13 16.10
N PRO A 95 12.12 2.50 17.26
CA PRO A 95 10.81 2.54 17.94
C PRO A 95 10.34 3.94 18.36
N ASP A 96 11.24 4.91 18.54
CA ASP A 96 10.90 6.31 18.82
C ASP A 96 10.23 7.01 17.63
N GLU A 97 10.65 6.69 16.41
CA GLU A 97 10.04 7.20 15.17
C GLU A 97 8.64 6.61 14.98
N GLU A 98 8.45 5.36 15.40
CA GLU A 98 7.15 4.69 15.33
C GLU A 98 6.12 5.31 16.29
N ARG A 99 6.58 5.89 17.41
CA ARG A 99 5.74 6.62 18.35
C ARG A 99 5.29 7.99 17.82
N LYS A 100 6.11 8.64 16.99
CA LYS A 100 5.80 9.96 16.39
C LYS A 100 4.67 9.88 15.34
N LEU A 101 4.39 8.69 14.84
CA LEU A 101 3.39 8.36 13.82
C LEU A 101 1.96 8.07 14.36
N LEU A 102 1.60 8.47 15.59
CA LEU A 102 0.28 8.17 16.17
C LEU A 102 -0.55 9.44 16.41
N PRO A 103 -1.78 9.53 15.86
CA PRO A 103 -2.95 8.70 16.23
C PRO A 103 -3.38 7.67 15.15
N PRO A 104 -4.42 6.82 15.36
CA PRO A 104 -4.85 5.79 14.41
C PRO A 104 -5.17 6.39 13.02
N VAL A 105 -4.38 5.98 12.02
CA VAL A 105 -4.48 6.46 10.64
C VAL A 105 -5.39 5.53 9.84
N ASN A 106 -6.37 6.09 9.13
CA ASN A 106 -7.28 5.32 8.29
C ASN A 106 -6.58 4.76 7.03
N ASP A 107 -7.03 3.59 6.54
CA ASP A 107 -6.47 2.91 5.37
C ASP A 107 -6.64 3.79 4.11
N PRO A 108 -5.55 4.13 3.39
CA PRO A 108 -5.62 4.92 2.18
C PRO A 108 -6.59 4.38 1.12
N LEU A 109 -6.83 3.07 1.08
CA LEU A 109 -7.81 2.48 0.13
C LEU A 109 -9.25 2.90 0.43
N GLU A 110 -9.61 3.03 1.71
CA GLU A 110 -10.95 3.50 2.11
C GLU A 110 -11.14 5.00 1.82
N GLU A 111 -10.06 5.77 1.77
CA GLU A 111 -10.08 7.18 1.37
C GLU A 111 -10.16 7.32 -0.16
N GLU A 112 -9.50 6.43 -0.93
CA GLU A 112 -9.48 6.45 -2.40
C GLU A 112 -10.79 5.92 -3.01
N THR A 113 -11.54 5.10 -2.26
CA THR A 113 -12.88 4.65 -2.65
C THR A 113 -13.90 5.63 -2.06
N PRO A 114 -14.58 6.47 -2.86
CA PRO A 114 -15.64 7.31 -2.33
C PRO A 114 -16.67 6.43 -1.64
N LYS A 115 -16.94 6.67 -0.35
CA LYS A 115 -18.15 6.14 0.27
C LYS A 115 -19.32 6.75 -0.48
N GLU A 116 -19.93 5.96 -1.37
CA GLU A 116 -21.30 6.24 -1.79
C GLU A 116 -22.13 6.47 -0.52
N PRO A 117 -22.97 7.51 -0.46
CA PRO A 117 -23.85 7.71 0.67
C PRO A 117 -24.78 6.50 0.70
N VAL A 118 -24.53 5.59 1.65
CA VAL A 118 -25.50 4.55 1.98
C VAL A 118 -26.72 5.29 2.50
N SER A 119 -27.69 5.45 1.61
CA SER A 119 -29.04 5.90 1.96
C SER A 119 -29.56 4.92 3.00
N GLU A 120 -29.52 5.35 4.24
CA GLU A 120 -30.14 4.67 5.38
C GLU A 120 -31.64 4.59 5.10
N ARG A 121 -32.12 3.45 4.61
CA ARG A 121 -33.55 3.16 4.57
C ARG A 121 -33.94 2.68 5.96
N PRO A 122 -34.88 3.36 6.64
CA PRO A 122 -35.44 2.83 7.88
C PRO A 122 -36.38 1.68 7.50
N PHE A 123 -36.03 0.45 7.84
CA PHE A 123 -37.01 -0.64 7.88
C PHE A 123 -37.47 -0.80 9.33
N PRO A 124 -38.77 -0.60 9.62
CA PRO A 124 -39.28 -0.71 10.97
C PRO A 124 -39.39 -2.19 11.37
N GLU A 125 -39.09 -2.40 12.64
CA GLU A 125 -39.22 -3.62 13.41
C GLU A 125 -40.70 -4.04 13.56
N LYS A 126 -41.03 -5.33 13.38
CA LYS A 126 -42.06 -6.03 14.16
C LYS A 126 -42.04 -7.57 14.01
N THR A 127 -41.74 -8.17 15.16
CA THR A 127 -41.99 -9.50 15.73
C THR A 127 -43.17 -10.31 15.16
N LYS A 128 -42.98 -11.64 14.93
CA LYS A 128 -43.65 -12.76 15.66
C LYS A 128 -43.49 -14.16 15.03
N SER A 129 -43.10 -15.10 15.89
CA SER A 129 -43.60 -16.50 16.07
C SER A 129 -43.24 -17.63 15.07
N ALA A 130 -42.51 -18.62 15.60
CA ALA A 130 -42.50 -20.06 15.22
C ALA A 130 -43.86 -20.75 15.57
N PRO A 131 -44.20 -22.02 15.21
CA PRO A 131 -43.29 -23.18 14.99
C PRO A 131 -43.70 -24.28 13.94
N ALA A 132 -42.79 -25.26 13.80
CA ALA A 132 -42.98 -26.71 13.56
C ALA A 132 -42.74 -27.36 12.16
N ALA A 133 -41.65 -28.15 12.14
CA ALA A 133 -41.49 -29.51 11.58
C ALA A 133 -41.41 -29.77 10.05
N LYS A 134 -40.21 -30.15 9.58
CA LYS A 134 -39.82 -31.56 9.26
C LYS A 134 -38.43 -31.60 8.60
N ALA A 135 -37.61 -32.58 9.02
CA ALA A 135 -36.37 -32.99 8.35
C ALA A 135 -36.67 -33.60 6.96
N PRO A 136 -35.67 -33.66 6.06
CA PRO A 136 -34.81 -34.84 6.05
C PRO A 136 -33.32 -34.55 5.86
N GLU A 137 -32.52 -35.48 6.37
CA GLU A 137 -31.09 -35.63 6.11
C GLU A 137 -30.82 -35.85 4.61
N THR A 138 -29.83 -35.17 4.03
CA THR A 138 -28.87 -35.84 3.14
C THR A 138 -27.61 -35.01 2.89
N LYS A 139 -26.48 -35.67 3.19
CA LYS A 139 -25.20 -35.64 2.47
C LYS A 139 -24.38 -34.35 2.41
N GLY A 140 -23.21 -34.48 3.03
CA GLY A 140 -21.97 -34.02 2.41
C GLY A 140 -21.51 -32.67 2.92
N LYS A 141 -20.88 -32.67 4.09
CA LYS A 141 -19.92 -31.63 4.44
C LYS A 141 -18.86 -31.60 3.35
N LYS A 142 -19.00 -30.73 2.36
CA LYS A 142 -17.95 -30.40 1.40
C LYS A 142 -16.87 -29.72 2.22
N ARG A 143 -15.97 -30.54 2.75
CA ARG A 143 -14.65 -30.13 3.23
C ARG A 143 -14.14 -29.16 2.18
N LEU A 144 -13.94 -27.91 2.57
CA LEU A 144 -13.23 -26.93 1.77
C LEU A 144 -11.86 -27.55 1.55
N GLN A 145 -11.72 -28.24 0.42
CA GLN A 145 -10.45 -28.73 -0.03
C GLN A 145 -9.67 -27.47 -0.33
N PHE A 146 -8.70 -27.17 0.53
CA PHE A 146 -7.66 -26.21 0.22
C PHE A 146 -6.85 -26.86 -0.91
N THR A 147 -7.36 -26.75 -2.14
CA THR A 147 -6.65 -27.20 -3.33
C THR A 147 -5.47 -26.25 -3.46
N LEU A 148 -4.26 -26.77 -3.20
CA LEU A 148 -3.05 -26.06 -3.56
C LEU A 148 -3.14 -25.82 -5.08
N PRO A 149 -3.09 -24.56 -5.54
CA PRO A 149 -3.18 -24.27 -6.97
C PRO A 149 -2.03 -24.98 -7.69
N THR A 150 -2.37 -25.58 -8.82
CA THR A 150 -1.41 -26.29 -9.69
C THR A 150 -0.37 -25.26 -10.18
N PRO A 151 0.91 -25.63 -10.38
CA PRO A 151 1.93 -24.68 -10.85
C PRO A 151 1.51 -23.87 -12.11
N ALA A 152 0.73 -24.48 -13.01
CA ALA A 152 0.19 -23.82 -14.20
C ALA A 152 -0.92 -22.77 -13.89
N GLU A 153 -1.73 -22.98 -12.86
CA GLU A 153 -2.76 -22.02 -12.44
C GLU A 153 -2.13 -20.82 -11.71
N GLN A 154 -1.04 -21.07 -10.96
CA GLN A 154 -0.23 -20.03 -10.35
C GLN A 154 0.43 -19.15 -11.41
N GLU A 155 1.00 -19.76 -12.45
CA GLU A 155 1.61 -19.04 -13.57
C GLU A 155 0.61 -18.16 -14.33
N SER A 156 -0.60 -18.65 -14.57
CA SER A 156 -1.67 -17.86 -15.19
C SER A 156 -2.14 -16.70 -14.31
N GLY A 157 -2.21 -16.89 -12.99
CA GLY A 157 -2.49 -15.84 -12.03
C GLY A 157 -1.39 -14.77 -11.98
N ASP A 158 -0.13 -15.20 -12.00
CA ASP A 158 1.04 -14.33 -12.01
C ASP A 158 1.11 -13.54 -13.34
N GLN A 159 0.84 -14.17 -14.48
CA GLN A 159 0.72 -13.50 -15.77
C GLN A 159 -0.37 -12.43 -15.77
N THR A 160 -1.52 -12.68 -15.13
CA THR A 160 -2.61 -11.69 -15.02
C THR A 160 -2.21 -10.51 -14.12
N LEU A 161 -1.50 -10.78 -13.03
CA LEU A 161 -1.09 -9.79 -12.04
C LEU A 161 0.03 -8.86 -12.55
N PHE A 162 0.98 -9.41 -13.29
CA PHE A 162 2.13 -8.67 -13.83
C PHE A 162 1.93 -8.21 -15.28
N GLY A 163 0.98 -8.80 -16.00
CA GLY A 163 0.61 -8.41 -17.37
C GLY A 163 1.83 -8.34 -18.29
N PRO A 164 2.19 -7.16 -18.82
CA PRO A 164 3.34 -6.99 -19.71
C PRO A 164 4.69 -7.19 -19.04
N LEU A 165 4.77 -7.15 -17.70
CA LEU A 165 6.00 -7.43 -16.95
C LEU A 165 6.30 -8.94 -16.86
N TRP A 166 5.37 -9.81 -17.33
CA TRP A 166 5.56 -11.25 -17.37
C TRP A 166 6.19 -11.70 -18.70
N PRO A 167 7.21 -12.57 -18.70
CA PRO A 167 7.85 -13.21 -17.54
C PRO A 167 8.79 -12.26 -16.79
N LEU A 168 8.84 -12.42 -15.46
CA LEU A 168 9.67 -11.58 -14.60
C LEU A 168 11.16 -11.80 -14.87
N ALA A 169 11.88 -10.72 -15.15
CA ALA A 169 13.34 -10.72 -15.27
C ALA A 169 14.03 -10.71 -13.88
N ASN A 170 15.36 -10.78 -13.85
CA ASN A 170 16.13 -10.69 -12.59
C ASN A 170 15.95 -9.35 -11.86
N ILE A 171 15.64 -8.30 -12.63
CA ILE A 171 15.33 -6.95 -12.15
C ILE A 171 13.91 -6.61 -12.59
N VAL A 172 13.06 -6.24 -11.65
CA VAL A 172 11.65 -5.90 -11.90
C VAL A 172 11.38 -4.50 -11.36
N LYS A 173 10.93 -3.59 -12.24
CA LYS A 173 10.43 -2.27 -11.84
C LYS A 173 8.91 -2.29 -11.88
N LEU A 174 8.26 -2.02 -10.75
CA LEU A 174 6.81 -1.90 -10.69
C LEU A 174 6.37 -0.54 -11.22
N ASP A 175 5.21 -0.52 -11.86
CA ASP A 175 4.61 0.71 -12.36
C ASP A 175 3.81 1.40 -11.25
N ALA A 176 4.31 2.53 -10.75
CA ALA A 176 3.70 3.34 -9.72
C ALA A 176 2.35 3.98 -10.11
N THR A 177 1.99 3.98 -11.40
CA THR A 177 0.70 4.52 -11.86
C THR A 177 -0.47 3.60 -11.54
N VAL A 178 -0.19 2.32 -11.32
CA VAL A 178 -1.17 1.28 -11.04
C VAL A 178 -1.86 1.52 -9.67
N PRO A 179 -3.13 1.13 -9.50
CA PRO A 179 -3.80 1.24 -8.20
C PRO A 179 -3.06 0.53 -7.07
N ARG A 180 -3.13 1.12 -5.86
CA ARG A 180 -2.45 0.61 -4.65
C ARG A 180 -2.73 -0.87 -4.38
N GLN A 181 -3.96 -1.34 -4.64
CA GLN A 181 -4.34 -2.73 -4.41
C GLN A 181 -3.48 -3.70 -5.24
N ILE A 182 -3.24 -3.36 -6.50
CA ILE A 182 -2.44 -4.18 -7.41
C ILE A 182 -0.97 -4.09 -7.02
N LEU A 183 -0.46 -2.90 -6.66
CA LEU A 183 0.92 -2.75 -6.17
C LEU A 183 1.20 -3.61 -4.93
N ARG A 184 0.25 -3.66 -3.98
CA ARG A 184 0.35 -4.53 -2.80
C ARG A 184 0.39 -6.01 -3.19
N GLN A 185 -0.47 -6.43 -4.12
CA GLN A 185 -0.50 -7.81 -4.61
C GLN A 185 0.81 -8.18 -5.34
N GLN A 186 1.29 -7.30 -6.23
CA GLN A 186 2.54 -7.47 -6.97
C GLN A 186 3.74 -7.59 -6.02
N LYS A 187 3.87 -6.68 -5.04
CA LYS A 187 4.92 -6.75 -4.02
C LYS A 187 4.85 -8.05 -3.22
N ALA A 188 3.67 -8.39 -2.69
CA ALA A 188 3.49 -9.61 -1.91
C ALA A 188 3.90 -10.86 -2.72
N ARG A 189 3.59 -10.86 -4.01
CA ARG A 189 3.94 -11.97 -4.90
C ARG A 189 5.43 -12.00 -5.24
N LEU A 190 6.06 -10.85 -5.46
CA LEU A 190 7.52 -10.73 -5.63
C LEU A 190 8.28 -11.23 -4.40
N THR A 191 7.84 -10.88 -3.18
CA THR A 191 8.43 -11.40 -1.95
C THR A 191 8.32 -12.93 -1.85
N GLN A 192 7.18 -13.53 -2.24
CA GLN A 192 7.01 -14.99 -2.28
C GLN A 192 7.92 -15.67 -3.31
N LEU A 193 8.24 -14.97 -4.41
CA LEU A 193 9.16 -15.44 -5.45
C LEU A 193 10.64 -15.23 -5.08
N GLY A 194 10.92 -14.65 -3.90
CA GLY A 194 12.27 -14.36 -3.44
C GLY A 194 12.90 -13.18 -4.17
N TYR A 195 12.16 -12.08 -4.31
CA TYR A 195 12.71 -10.79 -4.72
C TYR A 195 12.79 -9.83 -3.54
N ASP A 196 13.89 -9.10 -3.46
CA ASP A 196 14.12 -8.03 -2.48
C ASP A 196 14.03 -6.66 -3.14
N PHE A 197 13.40 -5.71 -2.45
CA PHE A 197 13.26 -4.34 -2.94
C PHE A 197 14.48 -3.49 -2.59
N SER A 198 15.14 -2.94 -3.62
CA SER A 198 16.20 -1.94 -3.46
C SER A 198 15.57 -0.53 -3.43
N ALA A 199 15.55 0.10 -2.26
CA ALA A 199 14.99 1.45 -2.09
C ALA A 199 15.79 2.54 -2.81
N GLN A 200 17.11 2.36 -2.94
CA GLN A 200 17.99 3.30 -3.64
C GLN A 200 17.73 3.31 -5.15
N GLU A 201 17.56 2.13 -5.74
CA GLU A 201 17.39 1.98 -7.19
C GLU A 201 15.92 1.80 -7.62
N GLN A 202 15.00 1.76 -6.65
CA GLN A 202 13.55 1.63 -6.81
C GLN A 202 13.13 0.46 -7.72
N HIS A 203 13.77 -0.69 -7.52
CA HIS A 203 13.43 -1.92 -8.23
C HIS A 203 13.62 -3.15 -7.36
N PHE A 204 13.01 -4.26 -7.78
CA PHE A 204 13.10 -5.55 -7.12
C PHE A 204 14.18 -6.41 -7.79
N ILE A 205 15.02 -7.05 -6.98
CA ILE A 205 16.11 -7.94 -7.43
C ILE A 205 15.85 -9.34 -6.90
N LYS A 206 16.00 -10.36 -7.74
CA LYS A 206 15.82 -11.76 -7.32
C LYS A 206 16.95 -12.21 -6.39
N SER A 207 16.63 -12.58 -5.14
CA SER A 207 17.53 -12.98 -4.05
C SER A 207 18.25 -14.33 -4.26
N GLY A 208 18.35 -14.80 -5.51
CA GLY A 208 18.96 -16.09 -5.90
C GLY A 208 20.15 -15.96 -6.85
N VAL A 209 20.62 -14.74 -7.13
CA VAL A 209 21.87 -14.49 -7.84
C VAL A 209 22.77 -13.71 -6.89
N PRO A 210 23.95 -14.23 -6.51
CA PRO A 210 24.91 -13.41 -5.76
C PRO A 210 25.18 -12.17 -6.60
N ALA A 211 25.16 -10.99 -5.97
CA ALA A 211 25.63 -9.75 -6.56
C ALA A 211 27.07 -9.97 -7.05
N VAL A 212 27.22 -10.38 -8.31
CA VAL A 212 28.52 -10.44 -8.96
C VAL A 212 28.91 -9.00 -9.18
N ALA A 213 29.85 -8.58 -8.34
CA ALA A 213 30.66 -7.39 -8.43
C ALA A 213 30.61 -6.72 -9.82
N ALA A 214 30.01 -5.54 -9.87
CA ALA A 214 30.39 -4.55 -10.86
C ALA A 214 31.84 -4.13 -10.54
N GLN A 215 32.79 -4.88 -11.09
CA GLN A 215 34.17 -4.48 -11.30
C GLN A 215 34.47 -4.70 -12.78
N TYR A 216 34.35 -3.65 -13.58
CA TYR A 216 35.45 -2.97 -14.29
C TYR A 216 34.89 -1.86 -15.18
#